data_AF-A0A0D9XM05-F1
#
_entry.id   AF-A0A0D9XM05-F1
#
_cell.length_a   1.000
_cell.length_b   1.000
_cell.length_c   1.000
_cell.angle_alpha   90.00
_cell.angle_beta   90.00
_cell.angle_gamma   90.00
#
_symmetry.space_group_name_H-M   'P 1'
#
loop_
_entity.id
_entity.type
_entity.pdbx_description
1 polymer ?
#
loop_
_entity_poly.entity_id
_entity_poly.type
_entity_poly.pdbx_seq_one_letter_code
_entity_poly.pdbx_strand_id
1 'polypeptide(L)' 'MIITVKVKTLTGKEVVVSIEESETVARIKEQIEATEGIPPAQQTLIHGGRQLADDMIVEMCNIRHGSELHLALALRGGA' A
#
# COMPACT_ATOMS: atom_id res chain seq x y z
N MET A 1 -5.66 -5.68 -15.74
CA MET A 1 -4.30 -5.42 -16.25
C MET A 1 -3.35 -5.39 -15.06
N ILE A 2 -2.14 -5.96 -15.17
CA ILE A 2 -1.14 -5.89 -14.09
C ILE A 2 -0.40 -4.56 -14.18
N ILE A 3 -0.31 -3.85 -13.07
CA ILE A 3 0.43 -2.61 -12.93
C ILE A 3 1.48 -2.75 -11.83
N THR A 4 2.49 -1.89 -11.88
CA THR A 4 3.55 -1.83 -10.87
C THR A 4 3.45 -0.50 -10.15
N VAL A 5 3.48 -0.53 -8.82
CA VAL A 5 3.40 0.68 -7.99
C VAL A 5 4.58 0.72 -7.03
N LYS A 6 5.00 1.94 -6.65
CA LYS A 6 6.06 2.17 -5.69
C LYS A 6 5.46 2.54 -4.35
N VAL A 7 5.91 1.90 -3.29
CA VAL A 7 5.47 2.18 -1.92
C VAL A 7 6.67 2.71 -1.16
N LYS A 8 6.63 3.99 -0.80
CA LYS A 8 7.68 4.65 -0.04
C LYS A 8 7.38 4.57 1.45
N THR A 9 8.31 3.97 2.18
CA THR A 9 8.24 3.84 3.64
C THR A 9 8.69 5.13 4.34
N LEU A 10 8.41 5.23 5.65
CA LEU A 10 8.84 6.37 6.48
C LEU A 10 10.38 6.55 6.54
N THR A 11 11.15 5.48 6.34
CA THR A 11 12.62 5.54 6.30
C THR A 11 13.15 5.96 4.93
N GLY A 12 12.27 6.19 3.95
CA GLY A 12 12.63 6.54 2.58
C GLY A 12 12.92 5.34 1.68
N LYS A 13 12.87 4.10 2.19
CA LYS A 13 12.99 2.88 1.37
C LYS A 13 11.78 2.75 0.44
N GLU A 14 12.03 2.39 -0.81
CA GLU A 14 11.00 2.10 -1.81
C GLU A 14 10.80 0.58 -1.94
N VAL A 15 9.53 0.16 -1.89
CA VAL A 15 9.09 -1.22 -2.13
C VAL A 15 8.29 -1.24 -3.42
N VAL A 16 8.59 -2.17 -4.32
CA VAL A 16 7.89 -2.29 -5.60
C VAL A 16 6.86 -3.42 -5.50
N VAL A 17 5.60 -3.10 -5.81
CA VAL A 17 4.44 -4.00 -5.72
C VAL A 17 3.87 -4.18 -7.12
N SER A 18 3.55 -5.42 -7.50
CA SER A 18 2.91 -5.76 -8.76
C SER A 18 1.51 -6.30 -8.48
N ILE A 19 0.49 -5.62 -8.96
CA ILE A 19 -0.91 -5.89 -8.62
C ILE A 19 -1.83 -5.72 -9.83
N GLU A 20 -2.94 -6.44 -9.85
CA GLU A 20 -4.00 -6.21 -10.84
C GLU A 20 -4.87 -4.99 -10.49
N GLU A 21 -5.24 -4.19 -11.50
CA GLU A 21 -6.09 -3.01 -11.29
C GLU A 21 -7.47 -3.31 -10.67
N SER A 22 -7.97 -4.54 -10.84
CA SER A 22 -9.22 -5.03 -10.27
C SER A 22 -9.11 -5.58 -8.85
N GLU A 23 -7.89 -5.71 -8.31
CA GLU A 23 -7.69 -6.14 -6.92
C GLU A 23 -7.90 -5.00 -5.93
N THR A 24 -7.98 -5.36 -4.65
CA THR A 24 -8.18 -4.43 -3.55
C THR A 24 -6.87 -3.89 -2.99
N VAL A 25 -6.94 -2.78 -2.26
CA VAL A 25 -5.81 -2.22 -1.50
C VAL A 25 -5.29 -3.21 -0.45
N ALA A 26 -6.14 -4.07 0.11
CA ALA A 26 -5.71 -5.14 1.02
C ALA A 26 -4.60 -6.01 0.40
N ARG A 27 -4.69 -6.32 -0.89
CA ARG A 27 -3.69 -7.14 -1.59
C ARG A 27 -2.32 -6.47 -1.67
N ILE A 28 -2.29 -5.14 -1.84
CA ILE A 28 -1.04 -4.35 -1.79
C ILE A 28 -0.39 -4.53 -0.40
N LYS A 29 -1.18 -4.44 0.67
CA LYS A 29 -0.68 -4.58 2.04
C LYS A 29 -0.12 -5.98 2.34
N GLU A 30 -0.77 -7.03 1.85
CA GLU A 30 -0.26 -8.40 1.95
C GLU A 30 1.10 -8.56 1.27
N GLN A 31 1.28 -7.97 0.07
CA GLN A 31 2.56 -8.05 -0.62
C GLN A 31 3.67 -7.25 0.10
N ILE A 32 3.32 -6.12 0.72
CA ILE A 32 4.24 -5.38 1.59
C ILE A 32 4.58 -6.20 2.84
N GLU A 33 3.63 -6.90 3.46
CA GLU A 33 3.91 -7.77 4.61
C GLU A 33 4.92 -8.86 4.23
N ALA A 34 4.71 -9.52 3.09
CA ALA A 34 5.63 -10.54 2.60
C ALA A 34 7.06 -10.01 2.36
N THR A 35 7.21 -8.71 2.09
CA THR A 35 8.50 -8.08 1.74
C THR A 35 9.18 -7.42 2.94
N GLU A 36 8.43 -6.69 3.76
CA GLU A 36 8.93 -5.88 4.87
C GLU A 36 8.65 -6.50 6.25
N GLY A 37 7.81 -7.53 6.33
CA GLY A 37 7.42 -8.20 7.59
C GLY A 37 6.45 -7.40 8.47
N ILE A 38 5.82 -6.36 7.93
CA ILE A 38 4.92 -5.47 8.66
C ILE A 38 3.48 -5.97 8.51
N PRO A 39 2.75 -6.30 9.59
CA PRO A 39 1.38 -6.81 9.47
C PRO A 39 0.43 -5.82 8.79
N PRO A 40 -0.50 -6.24 7.91
CA PRO A 40 -1.42 -5.36 7.18
C PRO A 40 -2.23 -4.41 8.08
N ALA A 41 -2.61 -4.88 9.26
CA ALA A 41 -3.33 -4.07 10.26
C ALA A 41 -2.50 -2.92 10.85
N GLN A 42 -1.17 -2.97 10.72
CA GLN A 42 -0.26 -1.89 11.10
C GLN A 42 0.07 -0.99 9.91
N GLN A 43 -0.31 -1.37 8.68
CA GLN A 43 -0.03 -0.61 7.48
C GLN A 43 -1.15 0.38 7.15
N THR A 44 -0.80 1.63 6.91
CA THR A 44 -1.70 2.65 6.35
C THR A 44 -1.12 3.14 5.03
N LEU A 45 -1.82 2.87 3.93
CA LEU A 45 -1.43 3.32 2.60
C LEU A 45 -2.08 4.66 2.27
N ILE A 46 -1.28 5.58 1.75
CA ILE A 46 -1.68 6.94 1.44
C ILE A 46 -1.34 7.25 -0.02
N HIS A 47 -2.31 7.74 -0.77
CA HIS A 47 -2.12 8.21 -2.15
C HIS A 47 -2.82 9.55 -2.35
N GLY A 48 -2.12 10.54 -2.92
CA GLY A 48 -2.67 11.88 -3.14
C GLY A 48 -3.17 12.58 -1.86
N GLY A 49 -2.56 12.29 -0.71
CA GLY A 49 -3.01 12.82 0.60
C GLY A 49 -4.23 12.12 1.20
N ARG A 50 -4.76 11.07 0.55
CA ARG A 50 -5.90 10.28 1.03
C ARG A 50 -5.43 8.92 1.55
N GLN A 51 -5.92 8.52 2.73
CA GLN A 51 -5.77 7.15 3.22
C GLN A 51 -6.69 6.21 2.44
N LEU A 52 -6.14 5.06 2.07
CA LEU A 52 -6.84 4.03 1.31
C LEU A 52 -7.40 2.98 2.27
N ALA A 53 -8.69 2.66 2.11
CA ALA A 53 -9.32 1.57 2.84
C ALA A 53 -9.09 0.23 2.15
N ASP A 54 -9.11 -0.84 2.94
CA ASP A 54 -8.74 -2.19 2.48
C ASP A 54 -9.68 -2.76 1.41
N ASP A 55 -10.94 -2.32 1.40
CA ASP A 55 -12.00 -2.73 0.47
C ASP A 55 -12.03 -1.91 -0.83
N MET A 56 -11.23 -0.84 -0.94
CA MET A 56 -11.17 -0.05 -2.17
C MET A 56 -10.45 -0.83 -3.27
N ILE A 57 -10.99 -0.76 -4.48
CA ILE A 57 -10.35 -1.31 -5.69
C ILE A 57 -9.27 -0.34 -6.18
N VAL A 58 -8.14 -0.89 -6.63
CA VAL A 58 -6.98 -0.12 -7.11
C VAL A 58 -7.36 0.86 -8.23
N GLU A 59 -8.13 0.43 -9.22
CA GLU A 59 -8.59 1.30 -10.32
C GLU A 59 -9.45 2.48 -9.85
N MET A 60 -10.24 2.29 -8.78
CA MET A 60 -11.10 3.34 -8.20
C MET A 60 -10.30 4.34 -7.35
N CYS A 61 -9.09 3.98 -6.93
CA CYS A 61 -8.20 4.85 -6.15
C CYS A 61 -7.37 5.81 -7.01
N ASN A 62 -7.59 5.82 -8.34
CA ASN A 62 -6.77 6.52 -9.32
C ASN A 62 -5.27 6.13 -9.27
N ILE A 63 -5.00 4.89 -8.83
CA ILE A 63 -3.66 4.32 -8.84
C ILE A 63 -3.40 3.75 -10.23
N ARG A 64 -2.31 4.19 -10.86
CA ARG A 64 -1.86 3.77 -12.19
C ARG A 64 -0.48 3.15 -12.14
N HIS A 65 -0.08 2.50 -13.22
CA HIS A 65 1.30 2.03 -13.38
C HIS A 65 2.31 3.17 -13.10
N GLY A 66 3.28 2.89 -12.24
CA GLY A 66 4.30 3.84 -11.80
C GLY A 66 3.89 4.77 -10.67
N SER A 67 2.64 4.69 -10.16
CA SER A 67 2.17 5.54 -9.06
C SER A 67 2.98 5.33 -7.79
N GLU A 68 3.14 6.41 -7.03
CA GLU A 68 3.78 6.40 -5.72
C GLU A 68 2.71 6.43 -4.60
N LEU A 69 2.84 5.50 -3.67
CA LEU A 69 2.07 5.42 -2.43
C LEU A 69 3.02 5.63 -1.26
N HIS A 70 2.52 6.21 -0.18
CA HIS A 70 3.26 6.34 1.07
C HIS A 70 2.74 5.33 2.08
N LEU A 71 3.65 4.62 2.74
CA LEU A 71 3.35 3.71 3.84
C LEU A 71 3.61 4.41 5.18
N ALA A 72 2.54 4.62 5.94
CA ALA A 72 2.60 5.00 7.35
C ALA A 72 2.30 3.80 8.24
N LEU A 73 2.87 3.79 9.45
CA LEU A 73 2.65 2.73 10.44
C LEU A 73 1.66 3.19 11.50
N ALA A 74 0.59 2.42 11.67
CA ALA A 74 -0.31 2.57 12.79
C ALA A 74 0.35 1.98 14.04
N LEU A 75 0.79 2.85 14.95
CA LEU A 75 1.28 2.42 16.26
C LEU A 75 0.07 2.04 17.11
N ARG A 76 -0.02 0.77 17.54
CA ARG A 76 -0.80 0.46 18.74
C ARG A 76 0.08 0.87 19.92
N GLY A 77 -0.43 1.77 20.75
CA GLY A 77 0.21 2.11 22.02
C GLY A 77 0.54 0.83 22.77
N GLY A 78 1.82 0.65 23.11
CA GLY A 78 2.26 -0.47 23.93
C GLY A 78 1.49 -0.49 25.24
N ALA A 79 1.20 -1.70 25.73
CA ALA A 79 0.72 -1.90 27.09
C ALA A 79 1.71 -1.36 28.12
#